data_AF-A0A183UQX2-F1
#
_entry.id   AF-A0A183UQX2-F1
#
_cell.length_a   1.000
_cell.length_b   1.000
_cell.length_c   1.000
_cell.angle_alpha   90.00
_cell.angle_beta   90.00
_cell.angle_gamma   90.00
#
_symmetry.space_group_name_H-M   'P 1'
#
loop_
_entity.id
_entity.type
_entity.pdbx_description
1 polymer ?
#
loop_
_entity_poly.entity_id
_entity_poly.type
_entity_poly.pdbx_seq_one_letter_code
_entity_poly.pdbx_strand_id
1 'polypeptide(L)'
;MMRDEIMPPKHERIMVGALFISVDFVAMIHLAVVIMAILLDSKMRSMAAYRLMLYIAILDFIHLCVQCVGGFITIWPIENEFPTKFAAGLMESSWICMICLTFVLSVNRLQIIVDKPSLEKCFAIFCKKRIHFMQTNPISSVEMRILAQSVALFTFTTICVFLDFFNFYLLPPTKWTYLCLTIVRQICTVMIPFLNLIFNNAIRTKAISFFLKSSKVTTTHPIPSIKVTELHAQRTQPKLFMKTI
;
A
#
# COMPACT_ATOMS: atom_id res chain seq x y z
N MET A 1 16.44 18.41 33.09
CA MET A 1 16.25 17.44 34.20
C MET A 1 16.75 16.10 33.70
N MET A 2 17.83 15.63 34.32
CA MET A 2 18.71 14.48 34.01
C MET A 2 18.22 13.53 32.90
N ARG A 3 18.79 13.71 31.71
CA ARG A 3 18.82 12.68 30.68
C ARG A 3 20.29 12.46 30.33
N ASP A 4 21.04 11.91 31.27
CA ASP A 4 22.20 11.09 30.90
C ASP A 4 21.59 9.90 30.16
N GLU A 5 21.32 10.10 28.87
CA GLU A 5 20.82 9.06 27.98
C GLU A 5 21.92 8.00 27.94
N ILE A 6 21.80 7.02 28.82
CA ILE A 6 22.51 5.75 28.71
C ILE A 6 22.05 5.17 27.38
N MET A 7 22.80 5.53 26.35
CA MET A 7 22.64 5.05 24.99
C MET A 7 22.52 3.53 25.10
N PRO A 8 21.46 2.92 24.52
CA PRO A 8 21.29 1.49 24.64
C PRO A 8 22.56 0.77 24.17
N PRO A 9 22.93 -0.33 24.84
CA PRO A 9 24.07 -1.14 24.46
C PRO A 9 24.09 -1.41 22.95
N LYS A 10 25.29 -1.44 22.37
CA LYS A 10 25.47 -1.59 20.92
C LYS A 10 24.70 -2.81 20.35
N HIS A 11 24.64 -3.92 21.09
CA HIS A 11 23.95 -5.13 20.65
C HIS A 11 22.42 -4.95 20.58
N GLU A 12 21.81 -4.24 21.53
CA GLU A 12 20.37 -3.94 21.51
C GLU A 12 20.01 -3.08 20.29
N ARG A 13 20.83 -2.07 19.99
CA ARG A 13 20.62 -1.21 18.81
C ARG A 13 20.71 -1.96 17.51
N ILE A 14 21.71 -2.83 17.37
CA ILE A 14 21.86 -3.68 16.19
C ILE A 14 20.64 -4.59 16.04
N MET A 15 20.20 -5.22 17.12
CA MET A 15 19.04 -6.11 17.11
C MET A 15 17.76 -5.38 16.72
N VAL A 16 17.47 -4.23 17.32
CA VAL A 16 16.29 -3.41 17.02
C VAL A 16 16.36 -2.89 15.59
N GLY A 17 17.48 -2.29 15.18
CA GLY A 17 17.63 -1.77 13.83
C GLY A 17 17.49 -2.85 12.75
N ALA A 18 18.10 -4.02 12.96
CA ALA A 18 17.99 -5.15 12.03
C ALA A 18 16.56 -5.69 11.94
N LEU A 19 15.85 -5.77 13.08
CA LEU A 19 14.45 -6.18 13.11
C LEU A 19 13.59 -5.24 12.26
N PHE A 20 13.74 -3.92 12.45
CA PHE A 20 12.96 -2.91 11.72
C PHE A 20 13.26 -2.96 10.21
N ILE A 21 14.54 -2.98 9.83
CA ILE A 21 14.94 -3.10 8.42
C ILE A 21 14.33 -4.36 7.78
N SER A 22 14.37 -5.50 8.48
CA SER A 22 13.84 -6.76 7.95
C SER A 22 12.32 -6.71 7.73
N VAL A 23 11.57 -6.17 8.71
CA VAL A 23 10.11 -6.04 8.64
C VAL A 23 9.72 -5.05 7.55
N ASP A 24 10.42 -3.91 7.46
CA ASP A 24 10.16 -2.87 6.46
C ASP A 24 10.43 -3.37 5.05
N PHE A 25 11.51 -4.14 4.85
CA PHE A 25 11.83 -4.69 3.54
C PHE A 25 10.75 -5.65 3.04
N VAL A 26 10.26 -6.54 3.92
CA VAL A 26 9.16 -7.44 3.61
C VAL A 26 7.90 -6.64 3.30
N ALA A 27 7.55 -5.63 4.11
CA ALA A 27 6.37 -4.80 3.90
C ALA A 27 6.44 -4.00 2.59
N MET A 28 7.59 -3.42 2.25
CA MET A 28 7.82 -2.68 1.01
C MET A 28 7.61 -3.55 -0.23
N ILE A 29 8.07 -4.81 -0.22
CA ILE A 29 7.83 -5.75 -1.32
C ILE A 29 6.33 -6.01 -1.50
N HIS A 30 5.63 -6.28 -0.40
CA HIS A 30 4.18 -6.52 -0.45
C HIS A 30 3.42 -5.30 -0.98
N LEU A 31 3.80 -4.11 -0.52
CA LEU A 31 3.17 -2.86 -0.90
C LEU A 31 3.45 -2.50 -2.36
N ALA A 32 4.67 -2.75 -2.86
CA ALA A 32 5.01 -2.60 -4.27
C ALA A 32 4.12 -3.48 -5.16
N VAL A 33 3.85 -4.72 -4.75
CA VAL A 33 2.91 -5.61 -5.47
C VAL A 33 1.50 -5.05 -5.50
N VAL A 34 1.00 -4.51 -4.38
CA VAL A 34 -0.33 -3.89 -4.31
C VAL A 34 -0.41 -2.66 -5.21
N ILE A 35 0.58 -1.77 -5.14
CA ILE A 35 0.67 -0.57 -5.99
C ILE A 35 0.67 -0.99 -7.46
N MET A 36 1.50 -1.95 -7.86
CA MET A 36 1.56 -2.43 -9.23
C MET A 36 0.24 -3.08 -9.68
N ALA A 37 -0.41 -3.87 -8.83
CA ALA A 37 -1.70 -4.48 -9.14
C ALA A 37 -2.79 -3.42 -9.44
N ILE A 38 -2.83 -2.35 -8.64
CA ILE A 38 -3.78 -1.24 -8.86
C ILE A 38 -3.38 -0.43 -10.10
N LEU A 39 -2.09 -0.17 -10.31
CA LEU A 39 -1.61 0.63 -11.45
C LEU A 39 -1.84 -0.08 -12.79
N LEU A 40 -1.74 -1.40 -12.86
CA LEU A 40 -1.89 -2.14 -14.11
C LEU A 40 -3.35 -2.30 -14.55
N ASP A 41 -4.32 -2.21 -13.63
CA ASP A 41 -5.74 -2.37 -13.95
C ASP A 41 -6.44 -1.01 -14.11
N SER A 42 -6.68 -0.60 -15.36
CA SER A 42 -7.36 0.66 -15.68
C SER A 42 -8.78 0.73 -15.10
N LYS A 43 -9.49 -0.40 -14.98
CA LYS A 43 -10.82 -0.48 -14.39
C LYS A 43 -10.78 -0.29 -12.87
N MET A 44 -9.72 -0.76 -12.21
CA MET A 44 -9.54 -0.48 -10.78
C MET A 44 -9.27 1.01 -10.55
N ARG A 45 -8.43 1.64 -11.38
CA ARG A 45 -8.10 3.08 -11.25
C ARG A 45 -9.28 4.03 -11.50
N SER A 46 -10.31 3.61 -12.24
CA SER A 46 -11.48 4.47 -12.47
C SER A 46 -12.36 4.62 -11.22
N MET A 47 -12.33 3.63 -10.31
CA MET A 47 -13.10 3.64 -9.08
C MET A 47 -12.45 4.54 -8.01
N ALA A 48 -13.22 5.47 -7.43
CA ALA A 48 -12.72 6.44 -6.47
C ALA A 48 -12.04 5.81 -5.24
N ALA A 49 -12.61 4.72 -4.70
CA ALA A 49 -12.05 4.03 -3.54
C ALA A 49 -10.68 3.40 -3.81
N TYR A 50 -10.45 2.87 -5.01
CA TYR A 50 -9.15 2.31 -5.40
C TYR A 50 -8.10 3.40 -5.63
N ARG A 51 -8.51 4.60 -6.07
CA ARG A 51 -7.60 5.77 -6.12
C ARG A 51 -7.17 6.20 -4.73
N LEU A 52 -8.10 6.26 -3.78
CA LEU A 52 -7.77 6.55 -2.38
C LEU A 52 -6.84 5.48 -1.79
N MET A 53 -7.13 4.20 -2.03
CA MET A 53 -6.28 3.10 -1.61
C MET A 53 -4.88 3.18 -2.23
N LEU A 54 -4.76 3.60 -3.50
CA LEU A 54 -3.46 3.83 -4.14
C LEU A 54 -2.67 4.97 -3.46
N TYR A 55 -3.32 6.08 -3.11
CA TYR A 55 -2.66 7.17 -2.40
C TYR A 55 -2.20 6.75 -1.00
N ILE A 56 -3.03 6.01 -0.26
CA ILE A 56 -2.65 5.43 1.03
C ILE A 56 -1.43 4.51 0.84
N ALA A 57 -1.46 3.63 -0.18
CA ALA A 57 -0.36 2.71 -0.44
C ALA A 57 0.95 3.43 -0.82
N ILE A 58 0.89 4.52 -1.58
CA ILE A 58 2.08 5.31 -1.92
C ILE A 58 2.65 6.01 -0.69
N LEU A 59 1.79 6.60 0.14
CA LEU A 59 2.23 7.25 1.38
C LEU A 59 2.82 6.25 2.37
N ASP A 60 2.21 5.08 2.50
CA ASP A 60 2.71 3.97 3.31
C ASP A 60 4.08 3.48 2.80
N PHE A 61 4.29 3.48 1.47
CA PHE A 61 5.58 3.11 0.90
C PHE A 61 6.67 4.15 1.23
N ILE A 62 6.34 5.44 1.14
CA ILE A 62 7.23 6.53 1.53
C ILE A 62 7.54 6.43 3.02
N HIS A 63 6.53 6.18 3.86
CA HIS A 63 6.68 6.00 5.30
C HIS A 63 7.63 4.84 5.62
N LEU A 64 7.45 3.67 5.00
CA LEU A 64 8.33 2.51 5.17
C LEU A 64 9.76 2.78 4.71
N CYS A 65 9.95 3.56 3.64
CA CYS A 65 11.29 3.98 3.21
C CYS A 65 11.98 4.82 4.27
N VAL A 66 11.27 5.79 4.88
CA VAL A 66 11.80 6.63 5.95
C VAL A 66 12.08 5.80 7.22
N GLN A 67 11.20 4.86 7.57
CA GLN A 67 11.42 3.94 8.70
C GLN A 67 12.63 3.04 8.49
N CYS A 68 12.82 2.51 7.28
CA CYS A 68 13.97 1.69 6.93
C CYS A 68 15.27 2.48 7.13
N VAL A 69 15.32 3.75 6.68
CA VAL A 69 16.43 4.67 6.96
C VAL A 69 16.60 4.90 8.46
N GLY A 70 15.51 5.04 9.22
CA GLY A 70 15.53 5.09 10.68
C GLY A 70 16.16 3.86 11.33
N GLY A 71 15.91 2.67 10.78
CA GLY A 71 16.57 1.42 11.17
C GLY A 71 18.09 1.47 10.94
N PHE A 72 18.54 1.97 9.78
CA PHE A 72 19.96 2.20 9.51
C PHE A 72 20.59 3.20 10.49
N ILE A 73 19.91 4.32 10.75
CA ILE A 73 20.36 5.33 11.72
C ILE A 73 20.43 4.74 13.14
N THR A 74 19.55 3.80 13.50
CA THR A 74 19.58 3.13 14.80
C THR A 74 20.83 2.25 14.97
N ILE A 75 21.26 1.56 13.91
CA ILE A 75 22.49 0.74 13.90
C ILE A 75 23.73 1.64 13.87
N TRP A 76 23.74 2.61 12.97
CA TRP A 76 24.83 3.54 12.71
C TRP A 76 24.37 4.98 13.02
N PRO A 77 24.39 5.37 14.30
CA PRO A 77 23.95 6.70 14.71
C PRO A 77 24.84 7.76 14.07
N ILE A 78 24.20 8.75 13.44
CA ILE A 78 24.86 9.88 12.79
C ILE A 78 25.03 10.99 13.83
N GLU A 79 26.22 11.59 13.91
CA GLU A 79 26.49 12.68 14.87
C GLU A 79 25.69 13.96 14.58
N ASN A 80 25.33 14.18 13.31
CA ASN A 80 24.50 15.32 12.91
C ASN A 80 23.02 15.07 13.26
N GLU A 81 22.42 15.99 14.01
CA GLU A 81 21.02 15.92 14.40
C GLU A 81 20.04 16.18 13.24
N PHE A 82 20.48 16.89 12.20
CA PHE A 82 19.59 17.34 11.12
C PHE A 82 18.90 16.19 10.36
N PRO A 83 19.59 15.15 9.87
CA PRO A 83 18.96 14.02 9.18
C PRO A 83 17.94 13.29 10.06
N THR A 84 18.25 13.09 11.34
CA THR A 84 17.36 12.42 12.30
C THR A 84 16.08 13.22 12.52
N LYS A 85 16.19 14.54 12.72
CA LYS A 85 15.03 15.44 12.86
C LYS A 85 14.19 15.48 11.59
N PHE A 86 14.83 15.51 10.43
CA PHE A 86 14.13 15.50 9.14
C PHE A 86 13.37 14.18 8.90
N ALA A 87 14.02 13.04 9.15
CA ALA A 87 13.39 11.72 9.04
C ALA A 87 12.21 11.57 10.00
N ALA A 88 12.36 11.99 11.26
CA ALA A 88 11.27 12.00 12.23
C ALA A 88 10.08 12.87 11.76
N GLY A 89 10.35 14.08 11.25
CA GLY A 89 9.30 14.96 10.71
C GLY A 89 8.56 14.38 9.52
N LEU A 90 9.27 13.72 8.59
CA LEU A 90 8.65 13.02 7.46
C LEU A 90 7.82 11.82 7.91
N MET A 91 8.30 11.06 8.89
CA MET A 91 7.60 9.90 9.42
C MET A 91 6.28 10.31 10.10
N GLU A 92 6.31 11.34 10.95
CA GLU A 92 5.09 11.81 11.64
C GLU A 92 4.08 12.43 10.68
N SER A 93 4.53 13.26 9.74
CA SER A 93 3.64 13.89 8.75
C SER A 93 2.98 12.86 7.82
N SER A 94 3.73 11.85 7.37
CA SER A 94 3.20 10.75 6.55
C SER A 94 2.17 9.95 7.33
N TRP A 95 2.46 9.62 8.59
CA TRP A 95 1.55 8.89 9.47
C TRP A 95 0.21 9.61 9.67
N ILE A 96 0.23 10.91 10.00
CA ILE A 96 -0.98 11.71 10.16
C ILE A 96 -1.77 11.78 8.86
N CYS A 97 -1.09 11.96 7.72
CA CYS A 97 -1.74 11.99 6.41
C CYS A 97 -2.46 10.66 6.10
N MET A 98 -1.83 9.52 6.41
CA MET A 98 -2.45 8.20 6.25
C MET A 98 -3.71 8.02 7.10
N ILE A 99 -3.71 8.52 8.34
CA ILE A 99 -4.90 8.48 9.21
C ILE A 99 -6.04 9.29 8.58
N CYS A 100 -5.76 10.51 8.10
CA CYS A 100 -6.76 11.36 7.45
C CYS A 100 -7.34 10.68 6.19
N LEU A 101 -6.50 10.09 5.34
CA LEU A 101 -6.97 9.38 4.14
C LEU A 101 -7.75 8.11 4.47
N THR A 102 -7.36 7.38 5.52
CA THR A 102 -8.08 6.18 6.00
C THR A 102 -9.46 6.55 6.54
N PHE A 103 -9.57 7.69 7.23
CA PHE A 103 -10.84 8.24 7.66
C PHE A 103 -11.71 8.61 6.45
N VAL A 104 -11.17 9.33 5.46
CA VAL A 104 -11.87 9.67 4.22
C VAL A 104 -12.34 8.42 3.48
N LEU A 105 -11.51 7.37 3.42
CA LEU A 105 -11.87 6.08 2.83
C LEU A 105 -13.03 5.43 3.59
N SER A 106 -13.00 5.44 4.93
CA SER A 106 -14.06 4.89 5.77
C SER A 106 -15.38 5.63 5.58
N VAL A 107 -15.35 6.97 5.51
CA VAL A 107 -16.53 7.81 5.23
C VAL A 107 -17.07 7.54 3.82
N ASN A 108 -16.20 7.48 2.81
CA ASN A 108 -16.59 7.19 1.44
C ASN A 108 -17.33 5.85 1.34
N ARG A 109 -16.89 4.83 2.10
CA ARG A 109 -17.55 3.52 2.15
C ARG A 109 -18.84 3.53 2.95
N LEU A 110 -18.91 4.30 4.03
CA LEU A 110 -20.14 4.44 4.82
C LEU A 110 -21.25 5.13 4.00
N GLN A 111 -20.90 6.13 3.19
CA GLN A 111 -21.86 6.83 2.31
C GLN A 111 -22.58 5.86 1.36
N ILE A 112 -21.85 4.92 0.76
CA ILE A 112 -22.42 3.90 -0.15
C ILE A 112 -23.48 3.03 0.57
N ILE A 113 -23.34 2.83 1.88
CA ILE A 113 -24.22 1.95 2.67
C ILE A 113 -25.38 2.72 3.29
N VAL A 114 -25.16 4.00 3.61
CA VAL A 114 -26.11 4.85 4.32
C VAL A 114 -26.92 5.74 3.37
N ASP A 115 -27.09 5.35 2.10
CA ASP A 115 -28.08 5.89 1.15
C ASP A 115 -29.54 5.59 1.61
N LYS A 116 -29.83 5.84 2.88
CA LYS A 116 -31.15 6.07 3.47
C LYS A 116 -31.34 7.58 3.64
N PRO A 117 -32.51 8.14 3.31
CA PRO A 117 -32.76 9.58 3.14
C PRO A 117 -32.58 10.47 4.39
N SER A 118 -32.19 9.93 5.54
CA SER A 118 -32.06 10.67 6.79
C SER A 118 -30.69 11.35 6.97
N LEU A 119 -29.62 10.84 6.32
CA LEU A 119 -28.24 11.30 6.58
C LEU A 119 -27.75 12.41 5.63
N GLU A 120 -28.45 12.67 4.53
CA GLU A 120 -28.07 13.68 3.52
C GLU A 120 -27.95 15.09 4.10
N LYS A 121 -28.77 15.42 5.12
CA LYS A 121 -28.80 16.76 5.74
C LYS A 121 -27.55 17.07 6.57
N CYS A 122 -26.94 16.07 7.20
CA CYS A 122 -25.78 16.27 8.06
C CYS A 122 -24.48 16.37 7.23
N PHE A 123 -24.42 15.67 6.08
CA PHE A 123 -23.22 15.60 5.24
C PHE A 123 -23.12 16.67 4.14
N ALA A 124 -24.22 17.34 3.81
CA ALA A 124 -24.24 18.47 2.87
C ALA A 124 -23.26 19.61 3.23
N ILE A 125 -22.84 19.69 4.50
CA ILE A 125 -21.88 20.68 5.00
C ILE A 125 -20.42 20.27 4.69
N PHE A 126 -20.09 18.97 4.73
CA PHE A 126 -18.70 18.52 4.59
C PHE A 126 -18.27 18.20 3.15
N CYS A 127 -19.22 17.95 2.24
CA CYS A 127 -18.92 17.37 0.91
C CYS A 127 -19.58 18.09 -0.27
N LYS A 128 -19.88 19.39 -0.16
CA LYS A 128 -20.63 20.16 -1.17
C LYS A 128 -20.00 20.21 -2.59
N LYS A 129 -18.84 19.60 -2.88
CA LYS A 129 -18.16 19.79 -4.17
C LYS A 129 -17.78 18.58 -5.01
N ARG A 130 -17.96 17.30 -4.63
CA ARG A 130 -17.43 16.23 -5.53
C ARG A 130 -17.91 14.77 -5.41
N ILE A 131 -19.18 14.49 -5.14
CA ILE A 131 -19.69 13.10 -5.25
C ILE A 131 -21.07 13.12 -5.90
N HIS A 132 -21.11 13.21 -7.23
CA HIS A 132 -22.37 13.23 -7.99
C HIS A 132 -22.57 11.96 -8.84
N PHE A 133 -21.93 10.84 -8.47
CA PHE A 133 -21.90 9.66 -9.32
C PHE A 133 -21.77 8.36 -8.51
N MET A 134 -22.83 7.93 -7.82
CA MET A 134 -23.00 6.51 -7.49
C MET A 134 -24.46 6.09 -7.70
N GLN A 135 -24.60 5.14 -8.61
CA GLN A 135 -25.85 4.51 -9.00
C GLN A 135 -26.12 3.36 -8.00
N THR A 136 -27.33 3.30 -7.47
CA THR A 136 -27.77 2.40 -6.40
C THR A 136 -27.88 0.95 -6.88
N ASN A 137 -26.76 0.23 -6.86
CA ASN A 137 -26.76 -1.23 -7.01
C ASN A 137 -26.89 -1.90 -5.63
N PRO A 138 -27.50 -3.08 -5.54
CA PRO A 138 -27.56 -3.84 -4.29
C PRO A 138 -26.15 -4.06 -3.74
N ILE A 139 -25.95 -3.69 -2.48
CA ILE A 139 -24.66 -3.76 -1.77
C ILE A 139 -24.13 -5.19 -1.87
N SER A 140 -22.98 -5.35 -2.52
CA SER A 140 -22.37 -6.66 -2.65
C SER A 140 -21.80 -7.11 -1.30
N SER A 141 -21.82 -8.41 -1.02
CA SER A 141 -21.17 -8.98 0.18
C SER A 141 -19.68 -8.63 0.28
N VAL A 142 -19.05 -8.33 -0.86
CA VAL A 142 -17.66 -7.87 -0.96
C VAL A 142 -17.50 -6.46 -0.39
N GLU A 143 -18.43 -5.54 -0.68
CA GLU A 143 -18.38 -4.17 -0.16
C GLU A 143 -18.54 -4.11 1.36
N MET A 144 -19.42 -4.95 1.92
CA MET A 144 -19.57 -5.06 3.38
C MET A 144 -18.27 -5.52 4.05
N ARG A 145 -17.56 -6.49 3.46
CA ARG A 145 -16.26 -6.96 3.98
C ARG A 145 -15.20 -5.85 3.95
N ILE A 146 -15.15 -5.08 2.85
CA ILE A 146 -14.22 -3.96 2.70
C ILE A 146 -14.55 -2.85 3.71
N LEU A 147 -15.83 -2.55 3.96
CA LEU A 147 -16.24 -1.60 5.01
C LEU A 147 -15.79 -2.08 6.39
N ALA A 148 -16.11 -3.33 6.75
CA ALA A 148 -15.75 -3.88 8.05
C ALA A 148 -14.22 -3.81 8.27
N GLN A 149 -13.44 -4.09 7.23
CA GLN A 149 -12.00 -3.95 7.25
C GLN A 149 -11.56 -2.50 7.46
N SER A 150 -12.12 -1.53 6.73
CA SER A 150 -11.71 -0.12 6.88
C SER A 150 -12.06 0.42 8.28
N VAL A 151 -13.22 0.05 8.82
CA VAL A 151 -13.62 0.41 10.19
C VAL A 151 -12.69 -0.24 11.21
N ALA A 152 -12.40 -1.54 11.10
CA ALA A 152 -11.48 -2.22 12.01
C ALA A 152 -10.07 -1.58 11.96
N LEU A 153 -9.57 -1.27 10.77
CA LEU A 153 -8.28 -0.65 10.56
C LEU A 153 -8.22 0.77 11.12
N PHE A 154 -9.27 1.56 10.89
CA PHE A 154 -9.39 2.90 11.45
C PHE A 154 -9.44 2.88 12.98
N THR A 155 -10.27 2.01 13.57
CA THR A 155 -10.38 1.85 15.04
C THR A 155 -9.05 1.41 15.62
N PHE A 156 -8.41 0.42 15.02
CA PHE A 156 -7.11 -0.07 15.47
C PHE A 156 -6.04 1.02 15.41
N THR A 157 -5.94 1.74 14.29
CA THR A 157 -5.00 2.85 14.12
C THR A 157 -5.25 3.97 15.13
N THR A 158 -6.53 4.30 15.38
CA THR A 158 -6.93 5.30 16.37
C THR A 158 -6.50 4.90 17.78
N ILE A 159 -6.64 3.61 18.14
CA ILE A 159 -6.15 3.08 19.42
C ILE A 159 -4.62 3.14 19.48
N CYS A 160 -3.90 2.74 18.42
CA CYS A 160 -2.42 2.83 18.38
C CYS A 160 -1.98 4.28 18.62
N VAL A 161 -2.59 5.25 17.93
CA VAL A 161 -2.27 6.69 18.03
C VAL A 161 -2.64 7.25 19.41
N PHE A 162 -3.78 6.84 19.97
CA PHE A 162 -4.18 7.23 21.31
C PHE A 162 -3.16 6.76 22.34
N LEU A 163 -2.73 5.49 22.27
CA LEU A 163 -1.70 4.95 23.16
C LEU A 163 -0.35 5.65 22.97
N ASP A 164 0.01 5.98 21.74
CA ASP A 164 1.24 6.73 21.43
C ASP A 164 1.19 8.15 22.00
N PHE A 165 0.07 8.85 21.89
CA PHE A 165 -0.08 10.21 22.41
C PHE A 165 -0.14 10.26 23.94
N PHE A 166 -0.88 9.33 24.56
CA PHE A 166 -1.07 9.27 26.00
C PHE A 166 -0.02 8.41 26.73
N ASN A 167 1.04 7.97 26.04
CA ASN A 167 2.07 7.10 26.63
C ASN A 167 2.66 7.69 27.92
N PHE A 168 2.86 9.01 27.95
CA PHE A 168 3.48 9.70 29.07
C PHE A 168 2.60 9.70 30.33
N TYR A 169 1.28 9.65 30.14
CA TYR A 169 0.31 9.69 31.23
C TYR A 169 -0.14 8.31 31.68
N LEU A 170 -0.22 7.35 30.75
CA LEU A 170 -0.82 6.03 31.00
C LEU A 170 0.20 4.94 31.32
N LEU A 171 1.41 5.02 30.78
CA LEU A 171 2.38 3.93 30.83
C LEU A 171 3.61 4.34 31.65
N PRO A 172 4.22 3.39 32.40
CA PRO A 172 5.41 3.71 33.16
C PRO A 172 6.55 4.09 32.19
N PRO A 173 7.38 5.11 32.51
CA PRO A 173 8.44 5.59 31.64
C PRO A 173 9.65 4.66 31.67
N THR A 174 9.46 3.44 31.16
CA THR A 174 10.52 2.42 31.05
C THR A 174 10.97 2.32 29.59
N LYS A 175 12.23 1.92 29.38
CA LYS A 175 12.77 1.66 28.03
C LYS A 175 11.93 0.64 27.27
N TRP A 176 11.40 -0.36 27.97
CA TRP A 176 10.53 -1.40 27.41
C TRP A 176 9.19 -0.86 26.92
N THR A 177 8.63 0.14 27.61
CA THR A 177 7.40 0.81 27.17
C THR A 177 7.58 1.43 25.78
N TYR A 178 8.67 2.18 25.58
CA TYR A 178 8.97 2.80 24.28
C TYR A 178 9.24 1.76 23.19
N LEU A 179 9.99 0.69 23.52
CA LEU A 179 10.23 -0.40 22.58
C LEU A 179 8.90 -1.08 22.18
N CYS A 180 8.05 -1.41 23.13
CA CYS A 180 6.74 -2.02 22.88
C CYS A 180 5.84 -1.12 22.03
N LEU A 181 5.77 0.18 22.32
CA LEU A 181 5.01 1.13 21.51
C LEU A 181 5.53 1.23 20.09
N THR A 182 6.85 1.22 19.92
CA THR A 182 7.48 1.25 18.59
C THR A 182 7.18 -0.03 17.81
N ILE A 183 7.24 -1.20 18.46
CA ILE A 183 6.86 -2.48 17.84
C ILE A 183 5.38 -2.50 17.47
N VAL A 184 4.50 -2.04 18.37
CA VAL A 184 3.05 -1.94 18.09
C VAL A 184 2.82 -1.04 16.89
N ARG A 185 3.46 0.14 16.84
CA ARG A 185 3.39 1.06 15.70
C ARG A 185 3.88 0.41 14.41
N GLN A 186 4.95 -0.38 14.48
CA GLN A 186 5.47 -1.11 13.32
C GLN A 186 4.47 -2.16 12.81
N ILE A 187 3.87 -2.92 13.73
CA ILE A 187 2.81 -3.87 13.40
C ILE A 187 1.60 -3.14 12.81
N CYS A 188 1.19 -1.99 13.36
CA CYS A 188 0.07 -1.21 12.83
C CYS A 188 0.36 -0.77 11.38
N THR A 189 1.59 -0.36 11.07
CA THR A 189 2.02 0.02 9.71
C THR A 189 1.96 -1.17 8.76
N VAL A 190 2.60 -2.29 9.12
CA VAL A 190 2.67 -3.49 8.27
C VAL A 190 1.29 -4.15 8.09
N MET A 191 0.40 -4.07 9.06
CA MET A 191 -0.93 -4.67 8.94
C MET A 191 -1.77 -4.07 7.81
N ILE A 192 -1.57 -2.81 7.44
CA ILE A 192 -2.37 -2.12 6.41
C ILE A 192 -2.31 -2.85 5.04
N PRO A 193 -1.13 -3.03 4.43
CA PRO A 193 -1.02 -3.76 3.16
C PRO A 193 -1.47 -5.21 3.27
N PHE A 194 -1.18 -5.87 4.39
CA PHE A 194 -1.59 -7.26 4.62
C PHE A 194 -3.11 -7.42 4.63
N LEU A 195 -3.82 -6.59 5.39
CA LEU A 195 -5.28 -6.59 5.42
C LEU A 195 -5.85 -6.30 4.02
N ASN A 196 -5.28 -5.32 3.30
CA ASN A 196 -5.70 -5.01 1.94
C ASN A 196 -5.56 -6.22 0.99
N LEU A 197 -4.50 -7.00 1.10
CA LEU A 197 -4.29 -8.19 0.28
C LEU A 197 -5.23 -9.35 0.67
N ILE A 198 -5.44 -9.55 1.97
CA ILE A 198 -6.26 -10.66 2.51
C ILE A 198 -7.74 -10.47 2.14
N PHE A 199 -8.26 -9.27 2.31
CA PHE A 199 -9.69 -8.99 2.14
C PHE A 199 -10.06 -8.60 0.71
N ASN A 200 -9.13 -8.03 -0.07
CA ASN A 200 -9.41 -7.65 -1.44
C ASN A 200 -9.06 -8.78 -2.43
N ASN A 201 -10.03 -9.69 -2.62
CA ASN A 201 -9.92 -10.79 -3.58
C ASN A 201 -9.58 -10.31 -5.01
N ALA A 202 -10.02 -9.12 -5.41
CA ALA A 202 -9.73 -8.58 -6.73
C ALA A 202 -8.23 -8.25 -6.87
N ILE A 203 -7.66 -7.55 -5.89
CA ILE A 203 -6.21 -7.26 -5.85
C ILE A 203 -5.43 -8.57 -5.83
N ARG A 204 -5.81 -9.52 -4.96
CA ARG A 204 -5.09 -10.80 -4.82
C ARG A 204 -5.08 -11.60 -6.13
N THR A 205 -6.23 -11.72 -6.79
CA THR A 205 -6.34 -12.45 -8.06
C THR A 205 -5.47 -11.80 -9.15
N LYS A 206 -5.44 -10.47 -9.18
CA LYS A 206 -4.62 -9.71 -10.13
C LYS A 206 -3.13 -9.84 -9.84
N ALA A 207 -2.72 -9.71 -8.58
CA ALA A 207 -1.35 -9.91 -8.15
C ALA A 207 -0.85 -11.32 -8.51
N ILE A 208 -1.62 -12.36 -8.21
CA ILE A 208 -1.27 -13.75 -8.58
C ILE A 208 -1.18 -13.90 -10.10
N SER A 209 -2.13 -13.33 -10.86
CA SER A 209 -2.09 -13.40 -12.33
C SER A 209 -0.84 -12.75 -12.92
N PHE A 210 -0.34 -11.69 -12.29
CA PHE A 210 0.89 -11.00 -12.69
C PHE A 210 2.12 -11.88 -12.45
N PHE A 211 2.24 -12.49 -11.27
CA PHE A 211 3.32 -13.42 -10.96
C PHE A 211 3.31 -14.67 -11.86
N LEU A 212 2.14 -15.24 -12.12
CA LEU A 212 1.99 -16.39 -13.01
C LEU A 212 2.29 -16.05 -14.48
N LYS A 213 1.91 -14.86 -14.94
CA LYS A 213 2.20 -14.41 -16.31
C LYS A 213 3.69 -14.15 -16.50
N SER A 214 4.35 -13.52 -15.52
CA SER A 214 5.80 -13.31 -15.52
C SER A 214 6.56 -14.63 -15.66
N SER A 215 6.07 -15.70 -14.99
CA SER A 215 6.69 -17.03 -15.05
C SER A 215 6.62 -17.71 -16.42
N LYS A 216 5.65 -17.35 -17.28
CA LYS A 216 5.47 -17.98 -18.61
C LYS A 216 6.28 -17.32 -19.73
N VAL A 217 6.74 -16.09 -19.53
CA VAL A 217 7.45 -15.34 -20.58
C VAL A 217 8.92 -15.80 -20.74
N THR A 218 9.46 -16.54 -19.78
CA THR A 218 10.89 -16.94 -19.79
C THR A 218 11.18 -18.23 -20.55
N THR A 219 10.18 -18.97 -21.06
CA THR A 219 10.40 -20.35 -21.58
C THR A 219 10.27 -20.55 -23.09
N THR A 220 10.12 -19.50 -23.90
CA THR A 220 10.11 -19.66 -25.37
C THR A 220 10.91 -18.58 -26.07
N HIS A 221 12.23 -18.68 -26.00
CA HIS A 221 13.00 -18.42 -27.22
C HIS A 221 12.89 -19.68 -28.08
N PRO A 222 12.05 -19.71 -29.13
CA PRO A 222 12.22 -20.72 -30.15
C PRO A 222 13.65 -20.57 -30.67
N ILE A 223 14.47 -21.62 -30.48
CA ILE A 223 15.67 -21.81 -31.28
C ILE A 223 15.19 -21.59 -32.72
N PRO A 224 15.72 -20.61 -33.47
CA PRO A 224 15.36 -20.45 -34.86
C PRO A 224 15.71 -21.77 -35.54
N SER A 225 14.70 -22.59 -35.81
CA SER A 225 14.83 -23.71 -36.69
C SER A 225 15.20 -23.10 -38.03
N ILE A 226 16.47 -23.26 -38.38
CA ILE A 226 17.02 -22.91 -39.67
C ILE A 226 16.13 -23.61 -40.69
N LYS A 227 15.23 -22.84 -41.31
CA LYS A 227 14.49 -23.25 -42.48
C LYS A 227 15.50 -23.40 -43.59
N VAL A 228 16.01 -24.62 -43.76
CA VAL A 228 16.63 -25.09 -45.00
C VAL A 228 15.49 -25.20 -46.01
N THR A 229 15.08 -24.07 -46.58
CA THR A 229 14.08 -24.04 -47.66
C THR A 229 14.81 -23.79 -48.97
N GLU A 230 15.03 -24.91 -49.65
CA GLU A 230 14.66 -25.10 -51.06
C GLU A 230 15.10 -23.98 -52.03
N LEU A 231 16.36 -24.11 -52.43
CA LEU A 231 16.84 -23.76 -53.77
C LEU A 231 16.30 -24.79 -54.78
N HIS A 232 15.00 -24.81 -55.09
CA HIS A 232 14.49 -25.37 -56.34
C HIS A 232 12.97 -25.19 -56.45
N ALA A 233 12.56 -24.24 -57.31
CA ALA A 233 11.47 -24.40 -58.30
C ALA A 233 10.96 -23.02 -58.74
N GLN A 234 11.85 -22.22 -59.31
CA GLN A 234 11.47 -21.11 -60.18
C GLN A 234 11.11 -21.70 -61.55
N ARG A 235 9.83 -22.06 -61.76
CA ARG A 235 9.32 -22.39 -63.10
C ARG A 235 7.96 -21.73 -63.33
N THR A 236 7.99 -20.68 -64.16
CA THR A 236 6.99 -20.31 -65.20
C THR A 236 5.53 -20.09 -64.75
N GLN A 237 5.06 -18.83 -64.65
CA GLN A 237 4.27 -18.07 -65.68
C GLN A 237 2.78 -18.51 -65.77
N PRO A 238 1.82 -17.72 -66.30
CA PRO A 238 1.79 -16.30 -66.65
C PRO A 238 0.60 -15.52 -66.05
N LYS A 239 0.68 -14.19 -66.18
CA LYS A 239 -0.40 -13.21 -65.97
C LYS A 239 -1.57 -13.47 -66.94
N LEU A 240 -2.79 -13.51 -66.44
CA LEU A 240 -3.98 -13.27 -67.27
C LEU A 240 -4.74 -12.05 -66.75
N PHE A 241 -4.68 -10.99 -67.56
CA PHE A 241 -5.57 -9.84 -67.55
C PHE A 241 -7.02 -10.30 -67.77
N MET A 242 -7.98 -9.80 -66.99
CA MET A 242 -9.36 -9.69 -67.50
C MET A 242 -10.04 -8.42 -66.98
N LYS A 243 -10.30 -7.53 -67.95
CA LYS A 243 -11.24 -6.40 -67.94
C LYS A 243 -12.67 -6.90 -67.72
N THR A 244 -13.48 -6.18 -66.95
CA THR A 244 -14.89 -5.83 -67.29
C THR A 244 -15.33 -4.67 -66.39
N ILE A 245 -15.45 -3.46 -66.93
CA ILE A 245 -16.70 -2.69 -67.21
C ILE A 245 -17.57 -2.54 -65.98
#